data_AF-A0A967U2U9-F1
#
_entry.id   AF-A0A967U2U9-F1
#
_cell.length_a   1.000
_cell.length_b   1.000
_cell.length_c   1.000
_cell.angle_alpha   90.00
_cell.angle_beta   90.00
_cell.angle_gamma   90.00
#
_symmetry.space_group_name_H-M   'P 1'
#
loop_
_entity.id
_entity.type
_entity.pdbx_description
1 polymer ?
#
loop_
_entity_poly.entity_id
_entity_poly.type
_entity_poly.pdbx_seq_one_letter_code
_entity_poly.pdbx_strand_id
1 'polypeptide(L)' 'LSPDYADAYYGRGLVKLIIMQKEQGCLDLSKAAELGYKEARISIAKHCN' A
#
# COMPACT_ATOMS: atom_id res chain seq x y z
N LEU A 1 10.55 7.48 -13.00
CA LEU A 1 10.05 6.20 -12.45
C LEU A 1 8.60 6.06 -12.88
N SER A 2 8.20 4.90 -13.39
CA SER A 2 6.84 4.66 -13.88
C SER A 2 5.83 4.63 -12.71
N PRO A 3 4.81 5.50 -12.71
CA PRO A 3 3.73 5.52 -11.70
C PRO A 3 3.05 4.16 -11.52
N ASP A 4 3.00 3.37 -12.60
CA ASP A 4 2.34 2.07 -12.68
C ASP A 4 2.77 1.08 -11.59
N TYR A 5 4.03 1.15 -11.14
CA TYR A 5 4.49 0.29 -10.05
C TYR A 5 3.88 0.70 -8.71
N ALA A 6 3.81 1.99 -8.42
CA ALA A 6 3.27 2.49 -7.16
C ALA A 6 1.79 2.15 -7.01
N ASP A 7 1.03 2.30 -8.11
CA ASP A 7 -0.39 1.96 -8.19
C ASP A 7 -0.63 0.45 -7.99
N ALA A 8 0.22 -0.40 -8.58
CA ALA A 8 0.14 -1.84 -8.41
C ALA A 8 0.39 -2.28 -6.97
N TYR A 9 1.41 -1.74 -6.30
CA TYR A 9 1.65 -1.99 -4.88
C TYR A 9 0.50 -1.47 -4.02
N TYR A 10 -0.05 -0.29 -4.33
CA TYR A 10 -1.18 0.26 -3.60
C TYR A 10 -2.43 -0.64 -3.71
N GLY A 11 -2.81 -1.02 -4.93
CA GLY A 11 -3.95 -1.89 -5.17
C GLY A 11 -3.78 -3.27 -4.51
N ARG A 12 -2.60 -3.88 -4.64
CA ARG A 12 -2.30 -5.16 -3.97
C ARG A 12 -2.35 -5.04 -2.45
N GLY A 13 -1.85 -3.94 -1.90
CA GLY A 13 -1.91 -3.64 -0.47
C GLY A 13 -3.34 -3.58 0.05
N LEU A 14 -4.23 -2.86 -0.65
CA LEU A 14 -5.65 -2.78 -0.28
C LEU A 14 -6.34 -4.14 -0.33
N VAL A 15 -6.10 -4.94 -1.38
CA VAL A 15 -6.67 -6.29 -1.49
C VAL A 15 -6.22 -7.16 -0.31
N LYS A 16 -4.94 -7.11 0.06
CA LYS A 16 -4.40 -7.85 1.21
C LYS A 16 -5.01 -7.42 2.54
N LEU A 17 -5.29 -6.12 2.72
CA LEU A 17 -6.03 -5.64 3.89
C LEU A 17 -7.44 -6.23 3.94
N ILE A 18 -8.14 -6.33 2.80
CA ILE A 18 -9.50 -6.90 2.70
C ILE A 18 -9.50 -8.40 3.05
N ILE A 19 -8.49 -9.16 2.62
CA ILE A 19 -8.39 -10.61 2.90
C ILE A 19 -7.70 -10.92 4.24
N MET A 20 -7.69 -9.96 5.18
CA MET A 20 -7.10 -10.08 6.52
C MET A 20 -5.58 -10.35 6.56
N GLN A 21 -4.86 -10.17 5.44
CA GLN A 21 -3.41 -10.25 5.37
C GLN A 21 -2.78 -8.89 5.71
N LYS A 22 -3.06 -8.39 6.92
CA LYS A 22 -2.76 -7.01 7.34
C LYS A 22 -1.29 -6.64 7.17
N GLU A 23 -0.38 -7.43 7.72
CA GLU A 23 1.06 -7.16 7.66
C GLU A 23 1.57 -7.08 6.21
N GLN A 24 1.18 -8.04 5.38
CA GLN A 24 1.58 -8.08 3.97
C GLN A 24 0.97 -6.93 3.17
N GLY A 25 -0.26 -6.52 3.50
CA GLY A 25 -0.89 -5.33 2.92
C GLY A 25 -0.15 -4.05 3.29
N CYS A 26 0.26 -3.93 4.55
CA CYS A 26 1.06 -2.80 5.03
C CYS A 26 2.42 -2.68 4.36
N LEU A 27 3.10 -3.81 4.11
CA LEU A 27 4.37 -3.82 3.35
C LEU A 27 4.19 -3.30 1.91
N ASP A 28 3.12 -3.73 1.24
CA ASP A 28 2.80 -3.26 -0.11
C ASP A 28 2.44 -1.77 -0.13
N LEU A 29 1.65 -1.30 0.83
CA LEU A 29 1.34 0.12 0.96
C LEU A 29 2.59 0.96 1.27
N SER A 30 3.49 0.48 2.14
CA SER A 30 4.78 1.13 2.40
C SER A 30 5.59 1.25 1.12
N LYS A 31 5.61 0.21 0.28
CA LYS A 31 6.31 0.27 -0.99
C LYS A 31 5.70 1.29 -1.95
N ALA A 32 4.38 1.36 -2.03
CA ALA A 32 3.68 2.37 -2.81
C ALA A 32 4.02 3.80 -2.33
N ALA A 33 4.10 4.00 -1.01
CA ALA A 33 4.48 5.28 -0.42
C ALA A 33 5.93 5.68 -0.75
N GLU A 34 6.88 4.76 -0.69
CA GLU A 34 8.28 4.96 -1.11
C GLU A 34 8.39 5.37 -2.59
N LEU A 35 7.53 4.82 -3.43
CA LEU A 35 7.48 5.12 -4.87
C LEU A 35 6.75 6.43 -5.19
N GLY A 36 6.22 7.13 -4.18
CA GLY A 36 5.60 8.44 -4.31
C GLY A 36 4.06 8.45 -4.34
N TYR A 37 3.40 7.31 -4.11
CA TYR A 37 1.94 7.24 -4.01
C TYR A 37 1.47 7.85 -2.69
N LYS A 38 0.88 9.05 -2.74
CA LYS A 38 0.62 9.88 -1.55
C LYS A 38 -0.45 9.26 -0.66
N GLU A 39 -1.46 8.67 -1.28
CA GLU A 39 -2.62 8.04 -0.65
C GLU A 39 -2.19 6.79 0.13
N ALA A 40 -1.07 6.16 -0.24
CA ALA A 40 -0.54 5.01 0.48
C ALA A 40 -0.19 5.37 1.92
N ARG A 41 0.40 6.54 2.18
CA ARG A 41 0.71 6.99 3.57
C ARG A 41 -0.54 7.14 4.42
N ILE A 42 -1.65 7.60 3.83
CA ILE A 42 -2.93 7.74 4.51
C ILE A 42 -3.50 6.35 4.83
N SER A 43 -3.42 5.42 3.87
CA SER A 43 -3.85 4.04 4.08
C SER A 43 -3.03 3.34 5.16
N ILE A 44 -1.71 3.53 5.18
CA ILE A 44 -0.83 3.00 6.25
C ILE A 44 -1.28 3.54 7.61
N ALA A 45 -1.42 4.86 7.78
CA ALA A 45 -1.82 5.45 9.06
C ALA A 45 -3.19 4.97 9.56
N LYS A 46 -4.10 4.59 8.64
CA LYS A 46 -5.43 4.07 8.99
C LYS A 46 -5.45 2.58 9.32
N HIS A 47 -4.61 1.79 8.64
CA HIS A 47 -4.74 0.33 8.63
C HIS A 47 -3.52 -0.39 9.19
N CYS A 48 -2.39 0.28 9.42
CA CYS A 48 -1.13 -0.32 9.84
C CYS A 48 -0.74 0.29 11.18
N ASN A 49 -0.65 -0.56 12.21
CA ASN A 49 -0.18 -0.22 13.56
C ASN A 49 1.12 -0.96 13.82
#